data_AF-A0A6P4XS09-F1
#
_entry.id   AF-A0A6P4XS09-F1
#
_cell.length_a   1.000
_cell.length_b   1.000
_cell.length_c   1.000
_cell.angle_alpha   90.00
_cell.angle_beta   90.00
_cell.angle_gamma   90.00
#
_symmetry.space_group_name_H-M   'P 1'
#
loop_
_entity.id
_entity.type
_entity.pdbx_description
1 polymer ?
#
loop_
_entity_poly.entity_id
_entity_poly.type
_entity_poly.pdbx_seq_one_letter_code
_entity_poly.pdbx_strand_id
1 'polypeptide(L)'
;MFTKYVVPTTEAGTRRGSEMRIMLQAESYLFYRQKSRCRRVMTTSLTLCLLLGCCLLGGFLNRCRGGYVDMSMLGYWPAHVTSRLIMAVPTGLVVVSGGYSLQGGRCHFKCHLFPLQWLGSQNFRAGLVVCLMTWFSLYVGWGTYMSIGDDTTGYNSRSGVFDWALGRQMQNWSYPRRVVRDYTGMSLRGLIWTTPQGYVLYHLGLGWCPSASGALMGLVYFAGNHGNVTLCQHSACSEYLWGFWVWLVLLTSSLYGAVTRARASYPDVHPESSLVPPPSSKLESTFSKVVFELFHLVFGLILGCSICYYALVEQDDLKNKGQTFFGLFAGFAFLVSTQFMHFGMMKKKRERAAHIHGQAPIEDAESTTLLLSPSPPITDEIPTPHPTSRKIYEFFEIHVELSVFRWIHHLLGILSVLGTIVTLVLTVTTLVWNIETPRFATDLCNCTLTGT
;
A
#
# COMPACT_ATOMS: atom_id res chain seq x y z
N MET A 1 17.69 13.51 46.44
CA MET A 1 17.68 13.52 47.92
C MET A 1 16.34 12.97 48.38
N PHE A 2 16.27 11.70 48.80
CA PHE A 2 15.07 11.12 49.40
C PHE A 2 15.38 10.84 50.87
N THR A 3 14.78 11.64 51.76
CA THR A 3 14.82 11.47 53.21
C THR A 3 13.98 10.27 53.60
N LYS A 4 14.60 9.28 54.27
CA LYS A 4 13.92 8.14 54.90
C LYS A 4 13.11 8.66 56.08
N TYR A 5 11.78 8.71 55.95
CA TYR A 5 10.89 8.85 57.10
C TYR A 5 10.65 7.47 57.71
N VAL A 6 11.14 7.27 58.93
CA VAL A 6 10.80 6.11 59.77
C VAL A 6 9.51 6.44 60.50
N VAL A 7 8.43 5.74 60.17
CA VAL A 7 7.12 5.90 60.84
C VAL A 7 7.00 4.85 61.94
N PRO A 8 6.71 5.22 63.20
CA PRO A 8 6.55 4.28 64.31
C PRO A 8 5.24 3.49 64.18
N THR A 9 5.32 2.18 64.42
CA THR A 9 4.21 1.22 64.32
C THR A 9 3.35 1.23 65.59
N THR A 10 2.21 1.91 65.54
CA THR A 10 1.08 1.67 66.45
C THR A 10 -0.11 1.15 65.64
N GLU A 11 -0.91 0.25 66.19
CA GLU A 11 -1.95 -0.51 65.45
C GLU A 11 -3.05 0.38 64.83
N ALA A 12 -3.29 1.59 65.36
CA ALA A 12 -4.15 2.61 64.73
C ALA A 12 -3.51 3.28 63.48
N GLY A 13 -2.20 3.12 63.28
CA GLY A 13 -1.44 3.63 62.13
C GLY A 13 -1.52 2.76 60.88
N THR A 14 -2.03 1.52 60.98
CA THR A 14 -2.13 0.61 59.83
C THR A 14 -3.18 1.04 58.80
N ARG A 15 -4.35 1.55 59.25
CA ARG A 15 -5.36 2.12 58.34
C ARG A 15 -4.86 3.38 57.63
N ARG A 16 -4.31 4.36 58.35
CA ARG A 16 -3.72 5.57 57.75
C ARG A 16 -2.56 5.26 56.80
N GLY A 17 -1.73 4.27 57.12
CA GLY A 17 -0.63 3.84 56.26
C GLY A 17 -1.10 3.17 54.96
N SER A 18 -2.26 2.52 54.97
CA SER A 18 -2.87 1.93 53.76
C SER A 18 -3.49 3.00 52.86
N GLU A 19 -4.21 3.97 53.42
CA GLU A 19 -4.82 5.09 52.66
C GLU A 19 -3.74 6.00 52.04
N MET A 20 -2.67 6.30 52.78
CA MET A 20 -1.56 7.10 52.27
C MET A 20 -0.78 6.38 51.16
N ARG A 21 -0.66 5.04 51.22
CA ARG A 21 -0.09 4.25 50.10
C ARG A 21 -0.97 4.27 48.86
N ILE A 22 -2.29 4.12 49.03
CA ILE A 22 -3.25 4.18 47.92
C ILE A 22 -3.22 5.57 47.28
N MET A 23 -3.16 6.62 48.08
CA MET A 23 -3.13 8.00 47.58
C MET A 23 -1.80 8.33 46.86
N LEU A 24 -0.65 7.90 47.41
CA LEU A 24 0.64 8.04 46.74
C LEU A 24 0.74 7.22 45.45
N GLN A 25 0.12 6.04 45.40
CA GLN A 25 -0.02 5.26 44.17
C GLN A 25 -0.92 5.98 43.15
N ALA A 26 -2.02 6.59 43.59
CA ALA A 26 -2.94 7.33 42.73
C ALA A 26 -2.28 8.60 42.15
N GLU A 27 -1.56 9.38 42.96
CA GLU A 27 -0.84 10.57 42.50
C GLU A 27 0.30 10.20 41.55
N SER A 28 1.08 9.17 41.89
CA SER A 28 2.10 8.63 40.99
C SER A 28 1.46 8.22 39.66
N TYR A 29 0.34 7.49 39.71
CA TYR A 29 -0.37 7.06 38.51
C TYR A 29 -0.87 8.25 37.68
N LEU A 30 -1.41 9.31 38.29
CA LEU A 30 -1.87 10.52 37.60
C LEU A 30 -0.72 11.31 36.97
N PHE A 31 0.37 11.54 37.71
CA PHE A 31 1.55 12.23 37.20
C PHE A 31 2.19 11.47 36.03
N TYR A 32 2.31 10.14 36.16
CA TYR A 32 2.80 9.30 35.07
C TYR A 32 1.83 9.26 33.89
N ARG A 33 0.51 9.25 34.11
CA ARG A 33 -0.51 9.33 33.06
C ARG A 33 -0.40 10.65 32.29
N GLN A 34 -0.14 11.76 32.99
CA GLN A 34 0.06 13.07 32.38
C GLN A 34 1.36 13.13 31.58
N LYS A 35 2.47 12.63 32.13
CA LYS A 35 3.77 12.54 31.43
C LYS A 35 3.69 11.64 30.19
N SER A 36 2.99 10.51 30.28
CA SER A 36 2.70 9.60 29.16
C SER A 36 1.80 10.25 28.10
N ARG A 37 0.81 11.06 28.49
CA ARG A 37 0.00 11.84 27.54
C ARG A 37 0.85 12.85 26.77
N CYS A 38 1.69 13.65 27.46
CA CYS A 38 2.56 14.61 26.79
C CYS A 38 3.56 13.93 25.84
N ARG A 39 4.17 12.81 26.25
CA ARG A 39 5.09 12.04 25.40
C ARG A 39 4.39 11.49 24.15
N ARG A 40 3.16 10.98 24.29
CA ARG A 40 2.33 10.50 23.17
C ARG A 40 2.00 11.60 22.18
N VAL A 41 1.54 12.75 22.67
CA VAL A 41 1.22 13.88 21.78
C VAL A 41 2.47 14.32 21.02
N MET A 42 3.63 14.37 21.68
CA MET A 42 4.88 14.77 21.04
C MET A 42 5.37 13.74 20.00
N THR A 43 5.32 12.45 20.30
CA THR A 43 5.74 11.36 19.39
C THR A 43 4.81 11.25 18.19
N THR A 44 3.50 11.25 18.40
CA THR A 44 2.51 11.23 17.32
C THR A 44 2.66 12.46 16.42
N SER A 45 2.81 13.66 16.99
CA SER A 45 3.04 14.89 16.21
C SER A 45 4.34 14.83 15.42
N LEU A 46 5.44 14.35 16.01
CA LEU A 46 6.71 14.20 15.32
C LEU A 46 6.59 13.20 14.15
N THR A 47 5.95 12.04 14.37
CA THR A 47 5.75 11.05 13.32
C THR A 47 4.85 11.59 12.20
N LEU A 48 3.80 12.35 12.52
CA LEU A 48 2.97 13.02 11.50
C LEU A 48 3.74 14.09 10.73
N CYS A 49 4.59 14.88 11.40
CA CYS A 49 5.48 15.85 10.74
C CYS A 49 6.50 15.17 9.82
N LEU A 50 7.10 14.06 10.26
CA LEU A 50 8.03 13.27 9.43
C LEU A 50 7.31 12.63 8.25
N LEU A 51 6.12 12.07 8.46
CA LEU A 51 5.27 11.53 7.41
C LEU A 51 4.97 12.60 6.36
N LEU A 52 4.49 13.77 6.80
CA LEU A 52 4.18 14.89 5.92
C LEU A 52 5.43 15.37 5.17
N GLY A 53 6.56 15.55 5.86
CA GLY A 53 7.83 15.93 5.26
C GLY A 53 8.30 14.94 4.18
N CYS A 54 8.16 13.64 4.43
CA CYS A 54 8.46 12.62 3.42
C CYS A 54 7.48 12.70 2.24
N CYS A 55 6.19 12.93 2.46
CA CYS A 55 5.23 13.08 1.37
C CYS A 55 5.53 14.32 0.50
N LEU A 56 5.90 15.45 1.10
CA LEU A 56 6.34 16.65 0.39
C LEU A 56 7.58 16.36 -0.46
N LEU A 57 8.55 15.62 0.08
CA LEU A 57 9.72 15.16 -0.67
C LEU A 57 9.32 14.26 -1.85
N GLY A 58 8.39 13.32 -1.65
CA GLY A 58 7.84 12.48 -2.73
C GLY A 58 7.21 13.30 -3.86
N GLY A 59 6.45 14.35 -3.51
CA GLY A 59 5.92 15.29 -4.48
C GLY A 59 7.02 16.03 -5.25
N PHE A 60 8.04 16.53 -4.55
CA PHE A 60 9.19 17.20 -5.16
C PHE A 60 9.97 16.27 -6.10
N LEU A 61 10.25 15.03 -5.69
CA LEU A 61 10.96 14.05 -6.50
C LEU A 61 10.18 13.68 -7.77
N ASN A 62 8.86 13.50 -7.68
CA ASN A 62 8.04 13.24 -8.87
C ASN A 62 7.96 14.48 -9.78
N ARG A 63 8.00 15.69 -9.21
CA ARG A 63 8.08 16.94 -9.99
C ARG A 63 9.43 17.10 -10.70
N CYS A 64 10.54 16.78 -10.03
CA CYS A 64 11.88 16.67 -10.63
C CYS A 64 11.88 15.71 -11.81
N ARG A 65 11.26 14.54 -11.65
CA ARG A 65 11.08 13.56 -12.73
C ARG A 65 10.26 14.14 -13.89
N GLY A 66 9.19 14.89 -13.60
CA GLY A 66 8.33 15.56 -14.58
C GLY A 66 8.95 16.79 -15.26
N GLY A 67 10.26 17.01 -15.18
CA GLY A 67 10.96 18.07 -15.93
C GLY A 67 11.15 19.40 -15.18
N TYR A 68 11.18 19.39 -13.84
CA TYR A 68 11.57 20.59 -13.07
C TYR A 68 13.08 20.87 -13.15
N VAL A 69 13.90 19.82 -13.31
CA VAL A 69 15.35 19.95 -13.50
C VAL A 69 15.63 19.91 -14.99
N ASP A 70 16.25 20.97 -15.52
CA ASP A 70 16.76 20.92 -16.89
C ASP A 70 17.88 19.88 -16.96
N MET A 71 17.59 18.76 -17.61
CA MET A 71 18.55 17.68 -17.89
C MET A 71 19.05 17.75 -19.32
N SER A 72 18.92 18.89 -20.01
CA SER A 72 19.41 19.10 -21.38
C SER A 72 20.91 18.80 -21.54
N MET A 73 21.69 18.95 -20.46
CA MET A 73 23.12 18.62 -20.45
C MET A 73 23.40 17.10 -20.43
N LEU A 74 22.41 16.29 -20.08
CA LEU A 74 22.52 14.83 -20.14
C LEU A 74 22.01 14.34 -21.49
N GLY A 75 22.68 13.35 -22.07
CA GLY A 75 22.11 12.64 -23.23
C GLY A 75 20.71 12.09 -22.92
N TYR A 76 19.87 11.95 -23.94
CA TYR A 76 18.48 11.51 -23.82
C TYR A 76 18.29 10.31 -22.87
N TRP A 77 19.06 9.23 -23.07
CA TRP A 77 18.98 8.02 -22.24
C TRP A 77 19.41 8.25 -20.79
N PRO A 78 20.59 8.83 -20.50
CA PRO A 78 20.97 9.23 -19.14
C PRO A 78 19.94 10.10 -18.42
N ALA A 79 19.31 11.06 -19.10
CA ALA A 79 18.28 11.92 -18.51
C ALA A 79 17.02 11.12 -18.09
N HIS A 80 16.54 10.22 -18.95
CA HIS A 80 15.40 9.35 -18.65
C HIS A 80 15.69 8.33 -17.55
N VAL A 81 16.90 7.77 -17.52
CA VAL A 81 17.34 6.87 -16.45
C VAL A 81 17.42 7.64 -15.13
N THR A 82 18.10 8.78 -15.12
CA THR A 82 18.31 9.59 -13.90
C THR A 82 16.98 10.08 -13.32
N SER A 83 16.11 10.66 -14.15
CA SER A 83 14.79 11.13 -13.71
C SER A 83 13.93 10.04 -13.07
N ARG A 84 13.98 8.81 -13.59
CA ARG A 84 13.27 7.67 -12.98
C ARG A 84 13.92 7.21 -11.67
N LEU A 85 15.24 7.30 -11.53
CA LEU A 85 15.99 6.78 -10.36
C LEU A 85 15.71 7.67 -9.16
N ILE A 86 15.63 8.98 -9.41
CA ILE A 86 15.27 10.02 -8.46
C ILE A 86 13.96 9.70 -7.74
N MET A 87 12.99 9.07 -8.42
CA MET A 87 11.74 8.65 -7.79
C MET A 87 11.79 7.20 -7.29
N ALA A 88 12.28 6.27 -8.10
CA ALA A 88 12.23 4.83 -7.81
C ALA A 88 13.05 4.42 -6.59
N VAL A 89 14.30 4.90 -6.48
CA VAL A 89 15.20 4.50 -5.39
C VAL A 89 14.69 4.99 -4.04
N PRO A 90 14.34 6.29 -3.86
CA PRO A 90 13.78 6.74 -2.59
C PRO A 90 12.45 6.06 -2.24
N THR A 91 11.58 5.80 -3.24
CA THR A 91 10.31 5.08 -3.00
C THR A 91 10.56 3.67 -2.47
N GLY A 92 11.54 2.94 -3.00
CA GLY A 92 11.95 1.65 -2.47
C GLY A 92 12.53 1.75 -1.05
N LEU A 93 13.44 2.71 -0.82
CA LEU A 93 14.08 2.93 0.48
C LEU A 93 13.08 3.26 1.58
N VAL A 94 12.02 4.00 1.27
CA VAL A 94 10.92 4.30 2.21
C VAL A 94 10.25 3.02 2.72
N VAL A 95 10.03 2.04 1.85
CA VAL A 95 9.42 0.76 2.24
C VAL A 95 10.40 -0.08 3.05
N VAL A 96 11.70 -0.04 2.71
CA VAL A 96 12.74 -0.69 3.52
C VAL A 96 12.78 -0.10 4.93
N SER A 97 12.85 1.23 5.05
CA SER A 97 13.02 1.94 6.33
C SER A 97 11.80 1.84 7.25
N GLY A 98 10.59 1.87 6.68
CA GLY A 98 9.34 1.70 7.44
C GLY A 98 9.26 0.38 8.21
N GLY A 99 9.98 -0.65 7.76
CA GLY A 99 10.07 -1.93 8.43
C GLY A 99 11.03 -1.98 9.63
N TYR A 100 12.05 -1.11 9.66
CA TYR A 100 13.10 -1.13 10.71
C TYR A 100 12.75 -0.25 11.92
N SER A 101 11.99 0.82 11.73
CA SER A 101 11.81 1.84 12.77
C SER A 101 11.03 1.38 14.02
N LEU A 102 10.29 0.26 13.95
CA LEU A 102 9.39 -0.17 15.03
C LEU A 102 9.79 -1.48 15.72
N GLN A 103 10.75 -2.24 15.19
CA GLN A 103 11.26 -3.46 15.84
C GLN A 103 12.36 -3.19 16.87
N GLY A 104 12.79 -1.92 17.03
CA GLY A 104 13.99 -1.52 17.77
C GLY A 104 13.87 -1.30 19.28
N GLY A 105 12.79 -1.72 19.94
CA GLY A 105 12.67 -1.63 21.42
C GLY A 105 13.61 -2.57 22.19
N ARG A 106 14.22 -3.55 21.51
CA ARG A 106 15.31 -4.40 22.02
C ARG A 106 16.47 -4.48 21.02
N CYS A 107 16.88 -3.33 20.48
CA CYS A 107 18.22 -3.26 19.89
C CYS A 107 19.25 -3.36 21.01
N HIS A 108 19.57 -4.59 21.42
CA HIS A 108 20.95 -4.92 21.74
C HIS A 108 21.74 -4.55 20.48
N PHE A 109 22.31 -3.36 20.49
CA PHE A 109 23.24 -2.82 19.52
C PHE A 109 24.51 -3.69 19.55
N LYS A 110 24.41 -4.98 19.17
CA LYS A 110 25.55 -5.73 18.65
C LYS A 110 25.79 -5.23 17.23
N CYS A 111 26.26 -3.99 17.16
CA CYS A 111 26.99 -3.45 16.04
C CYS A 111 28.26 -4.28 15.89
N HIS A 112 28.21 -5.42 15.21
CA HIS A 112 29.39 -5.96 14.53
C HIS A 112 28.93 -6.86 13.38
N LEU A 113 29.03 -6.28 12.18
CA LEU A 113 29.65 -6.93 11.04
C LEU A 113 28.87 -7.99 10.23
N PHE A 114 27.59 -7.83 9.90
CA PHE A 114 27.05 -8.58 8.75
C PHE A 114 25.99 -7.83 7.91
N PRO A 115 26.38 -7.22 6.76
CA PRO A 115 25.43 -6.74 5.76
C PRO A 115 24.64 -7.86 5.05
N LEU A 116 25.04 -9.14 5.21
CA LEU A 116 24.36 -10.26 4.55
C LEU A 116 22.97 -10.59 5.13
N GLN A 117 22.74 -10.38 6.43
CA GLN A 117 21.43 -10.69 7.02
C GLN A 117 20.35 -9.67 6.60
N TRP A 118 20.77 -8.47 6.19
CA TRP A 118 19.91 -7.41 5.65
C TRP A 118 19.22 -7.80 4.34
N LEU A 119 19.97 -8.44 3.43
CA LEU A 119 19.48 -8.92 2.13
C LEU A 119 18.36 -9.97 2.26
N GLY A 120 18.30 -10.67 3.40
CA GLY A 120 17.30 -11.68 3.68
C GLY A 120 15.97 -11.14 4.20
N SER A 121 15.90 -9.87 4.62
CA SER A 121 14.70 -9.33 5.27
C SER A 121 13.52 -9.17 4.29
N GLN A 122 12.31 -9.49 4.74
CA GLN A 122 11.10 -9.32 3.93
C GLN A 122 10.89 -7.86 3.50
N ASN A 123 11.24 -6.90 4.37
CA ASN A 123 11.12 -5.47 4.06
C ASN A 123 12.11 -5.02 2.98
N PHE A 124 13.33 -5.56 2.95
CA PHE A 124 14.29 -5.30 1.86
C PHE A 124 13.76 -5.80 0.52
N ARG A 125 13.21 -7.02 0.49
CA ARG A 125 12.58 -7.58 -0.73
C ARG A 125 11.39 -6.73 -1.18
N ALA A 126 10.57 -6.26 -0.25
CA ALA A 126 9.46 -5.35 -0.50
C ALA A 126 9.93 -4.05 -1.16
N GLY A 127 10.94 -3.42 -0.57
CA GLY A 127 11.50 -2.17 -1.09
C GLY A 127 12.17 -2.33 -2.45
N LEU A 128 12.86 -3.45 -2.69
CA LEU A 128 13.43 -3.77 -4.00
C LEU A 128 12.33 -3.92 -5.06
N VAL A 129 11.26 -4.63 -4.75
CA VAL A 129 10.09 -4.77 -5.64
C VAL A 129 9.49 -3.39 -5.94
N VAL A 130 9.25 -2.57 -4.92
CA VAL A 130 8.65 -1.23 -5.10
C VAL A 130 9.56 -0.32 -5.93
N CYS A 131 10.87 -0.39 -5.71
CA CYS A 131 11.86 0.32 -6.51
C CYS A 131 11.77 -0.09 -7.99
N LEU A 132 11.85 -1.39 -8.27
CA LEU A 132 11.81 -1.91 -9.64
C LEU A 132 10.46 -1.63 -10.32
N MET A 133 9.35 -1.79 -9.61
CA MET A 133 8.01 -1.50 -10.17
C MET A 133 7.82 -0.01 -10.45
N THR A 134 8.28 0.85 -9.55
CA THR A 134 8.27 2.30 -9.80
C THR A 134 9.15 2.63 -11.00
N TRP A 135 10.35 2.03 -11.09
CA TRP A 135 11.23 2.21 -12.24
C TRP A 135 10.57 1.83 -13.56
N PHE A 136 10.00 0.63 -13.67
CA PHE A 136 9.41 0.10 -14.90
C PHE A 136 8.10 0.80 -15.29
N SER A 137 7.23 1.10 -14.33
CA SER A 137 5.96 1.79 -14.61
C SER A 137 6.17 3.20 -15.15
N LEU A 138 7.27 3.86 -14.78
CA LEU A 138 7.66 5.16 -15.33
C LEU A 138 8.16 5.09 -16.80
N TYR A 139 8.30 3.90 -17.41
CA TYR A 139 8.55 3.75 -18.85
C TYR A 139 7.30 3.97 -19.71
N VAL A 140 6.10 3.87 -19.15
CA VAL A 140 4.85 4.10 -19.88
C VAL A 140 4.78 5.55 -20.33
N GLY A 141 4.70 5.81 -21.64
CA GLY A 141 4.68 7.15 -22.23
C GLY A 141 3.61 8.05 -21.62
N TRP A 142 3.99 9.26 -21.20
CA TRP A 142 3.14 10.08 -20.32
C TRP A 142 2.12 10.97 -21.01
N GLY A 143 2.34 11.32 -22.28
CA GLY A 143 1.68 12.48 -22.86
C GLY A 143 0.26 12.28 -23.41
N THR A 144 -0.30 11.08 -23.44
CA THR A 144 -1.59 10.86 -24.14
C THR A 144 -2.82 11.35 -23.37
N TYR A 145 -2.77 11.29 -22.04
CA TYR A 145 -3.92 11.65 -21.18
C TYR A 145 -3.59 12.83 -20.26
N MET A 146 -2.49 13.55 -20.50
CA MET A 146 -2.08 14.69 -19.66
C MET A 146 -2.90 15.96 -19.90
N SER A 147 -3.57 16.04 -21.05
CA SER A 147 -4.38 17.18 -21.50
C SER A 147 -5.74 17.31 -20.79
N ILE A 148 -5.93 16.66 -19.63
CA ILE A 148 -7.20 16.67 -18.90
C ILE A 148 -7.58 18.13 -18.61
N GLY A 149 -8.62 18.59 -19.30
CA GLY A 149 -9.23 19.90 -19.12
C GLY A 149 -8.41 21.10 -19.58
N ASP A 150 -7.23 20.90 -20.19
CA ASP A 150 -6.35 22.00 -20.58
C ASP A 150 -6.88 22.81 -21.79
N ASP A 151 -7.65 22.20 -22.69
CA ASP A 151 -8.16 22.90 -23.88
C ASP A 151 -9.59 22.47 -24.26
N THR A 152 -10.50 23.45 -24.30
CA THR A 152 -11.89 23.28 -24.74
C THR A 152 -12.00 23.08 -26.25
N THR A 153 -10.96 23.45 -27.00
CA THR A 153 -10.89 23.38 -28.47
C THR A 153 -9.83 22.41 -28.98
N GLY A 154 -8.78 22.19 -28.19
CA GLY A 154 -7.64 21.34 -28.52
C GLY A 154 -7.99 19.85 -28.52
N TYR A 155 -7.53 19.17 -29.58
CA TYR A 155 -7.58 17.71 -29.65
C TYR A 155 -6.16 17.14 -29.54
N ASN A 156 -6.00 16.08 -28.75
CA ASN A 156 -4.74 15.35 -28.68
C ASN A 156 -4.77 14.18 -29.68
N SER A 157 -3.88 14.20 -30.68
CA SER A 157 -3.79 13.16 -31.70
C SER A 157 -3.04 11.91 -31.23
N ARG A 158 -2.39 11.95 -30.05
CA ARG A 158 -1.56 10.86 -29.54
C ARG A 158 -2.40 9.63 -29.20
N SER A 159 -1.93 8.47 -29.65
CA SER A 159 -2.51 7.18 -29.30
C SER A 159 -2.10 6.75 -27.90
N GLY A 160 -3.06 6.22 -27.14
CA GLY A 160 -2.90 5.82 -25.76
C GLY A 160 -3.06 4.32 -25.58
N VAL A 161 -2.48 3.80 -24.50
CA VAL A 161 -2.45 2.37 -24.19
C VAL A 161 -3.84 1.77 -23.93
N PHE A 162 -4.80 2.61 -23.52
CA PHE A 162 -6.18 2.22 -23.23
C PHE A 162 -7.18 2.65 -24.31
N ASP A 163 -6.71 3.16 -25.45
CA ASP A 163 -7.61 3.69 -26.49
C ASP A 163 -8.53 2.62 -27.11
N TRP A 164 -8.21 1.33 -26.95
CA TRP A 164 -9.12 0.24 -27.32
C TRP A 164 -10.42 0.25 -26.50
N ALA A 165 -10.33 0.60 -25.22
CA ALA A 165 -11.48 0.69 -24.33
C ALA A 165 -12.05 2.11 -24.32
N LEU A 166 -11.19 3.12 -24.16
CA LEU A 166 -11.62 4.51 -23.96
C LEU A 166 -11.99 5.25 -25.25
N GLY A 167 -11.60 4.68 -26.40
CA GLY A 167 -11.63 5.34 -27.70
C GLY A 167 -10.47 6.30 -27.92
N ARG A 168 -10.10 6.45 -29.19
CA ARG A 168 -9.14 7.46 -29.63
C ARG A 168 -9.87 8.80 -29.75
N GLN A 169 -9.31 9.84 -29.16
CA GLN A 169 -9.87 11.19 -29.23
C GLN A 169 -9.99 11.64 -30.70
N MET A 170 -11.19 12.06 -31.08
CA MET A 170 -11.48 12.62 -32.40
C MET A 170 -11.77 14.11 -32.29
N GLN A 171 -11.51 14.85 -33.38
CA GLN A 171 -11.65 16.31 -33.41
C GLN A 171 -13.09 16.78 -33.15
N ASN A 172 -14.10 15.96 -33.46
CA ASN A 172 -15.52 16.24 -33.24
C ASN A 172 -16.04 15.83 -31.85
N TRP A 173 -15.19 15.28 -30.97
CA TRP A 173 -15.66 14.91 -29.62
C TRP A 173 -15.96 16.15 -28.80
N SER A 174 -17.07 16.14 -28.06
CA SER A 174 -17.40 17.20 -27.11
C SER A 174 -16.37 17.27 -25.97
N TYR A 175 -16.19 18.45 -25.37
CA TYR A 175 -15.26 18.64 -24.26
C TYR A 175 -15.50 17.66 -23.09
N PRO A 176 -16.74 17.45 -22.59
CA PRO A 176 -16.98 16.50 -21.50
C PRO A 176 -16.54 15.07 -21.83
N ARG A 177 -16.74 14.62 -23.08
CA ARG A 177 -16.31 13.29 -23.53
C ARG A 177 -14.78 13.16 -23.46
N ARG A 178 -14.05 14.19 -23.88
CA ARG A 178 -12.58 14.22 -23.85
C ARG A 178 -12.06 14.23 -22.42
N VAL A 179 -12.67 15.03 -21.54
CA VAL A 179 -12.34 15.06 -20.10
C VAL A 179 -12.55 13.69 -19.45
N VAL A 180 -13.70 13.04 -19.68
CA VAL A 180 -13.98 11.71 -19.12
C VAL A 180 -12.98 10.67 -19.63
N ARG A 181 -12.65 10.69 -20.93
CA ARG A 181 -11.64 9.78 -21.51
C ARG A 181 -10.27 10.01 -20.90
N ASP A 182 -9.79 11.25 -20.84
CA ASP A 182 -8.45 11.54 -20.31
C ASP A 182 -8.39 11.27 -18.79
N TYR A 183 -9.43 11.62 -18.03
CA TYR A 183 -9.54 11.29 -16.59
C TYR A 183 -9.41 9.79 -16.37
N THR A 184 -10.20 9.00 -17.10
CA THR A 184 -10.21 7.54 -16.99
C THR A 184 -8.86 6.95 -17.40
N GLY A 185 -8.29 7.44 -18.51
CA GLY A 185 -6.98 7.04 -18.99
C GLY A 185 -5.87 7.29 -17.97
N MET A 186 -5.88 8.45 -17.31
CA MET A 186 -4.92 8.74 -16.24
C MET A 186 -5.13 7.87 -15.00
N SER A 187 -6.37 7.61 -14.59
CA SER A 187 -6.65 6.71 -13.47
C SER A 187 -6.22 5.26 -13.74
N LEU A 188 -6.56 4.71 -14.91
CA LEU A 188 -6.11 3.36 -15.31
C LEU A 188 -4.58 3.30 -15.39
N ARG A 189 -3.96 4.38 -15.85
CA ARG A 189 -2.51 4.51 -15.88
C ARG A 189 -1.90 4.51 -14.48
N GLY A 190 -2.48 5.24 -13.53
CA GLY A 190 -2.06 5.21 -12.13
C GLY A 190 -2.15 3.80 -11.54
N LEU A 191 -3.16 3.02 -11.94
CA LEU A 191 -3.27 1.61 -11.56
C LEU A 191 -2.15 0.75 -12.16
N ILE A 192 -1.63 1.04 -13.36
CA ILE A 192 -0.46 0.31 -13.92
C ILE A 192 0.73 0.43 -12.97
N TRP A 193 0.94 1.61 -12.41
CA TRP A 193 2.03 1.84 -11.45
C TRP A 193 1.75 1.15 -10.12
N THR A 194 0.56 1.36 -9.57
CA THR A 194 0.29 1.08 -8.16
C THR A 194 -0.21 -0.34 -7.89
N THR A 195 -0.98 -0.95 -8.80
CA THR A 195 -1.58 -2.27 -8.60
C THR A 195 -0.56 -3.40 -8.47
N PRO A 196 0.44 -3.56 -9.36
CA PRO A 196 1.39 -4.67 -9.25
C PRO A 196 2.23 -4.60 -7.97
N GLN A 197 2.71 -3.41 -7.60
CA GLN A 197 3.46 -3.21 -6.37
C GLN A 197 2.57 -3.40 -5.13
N GLY A 198 1.35 -2.86 -5.14
CA GLY A 198 0.41 -2.95 -4.03
C GLY A 198 -0.06 -4.37 -3.76
N TYR A 199 -0.17 -5.21 -4.80
CA TYR A 199 -0.45 -6.62 -4.66
C TYR A 199 0.64 -7.36 -3.86
N VAL A 200 1.91 -7.06 -4.11
CA VAL A 200 3.02 -7.60 -3.32
C VAL A 200 3.00 -7.08 -1.88
N LEU A 201 2.79 -5.77 -1.70
CA LEU A 201 2.72 -5.17 -0.37
C LEU A 201 1.57 -5.73 0.48
N TYR A 202 0.43 -6.05 -0.14
CA TYR A 202 -0.69 -6.72 0.52
C TYR A 202 -0.28 -8.09 1.09
N HIS A 203 0.40 -8.93 0.29
CA HIS A 203 0.88 -10.24 0.74
C HIS A 203 1.98 -10.16 1.81
N LEU A 204 2.64 -9.01 1.92
CA LEU A 204 3.59 -8.70 2.99
C LEU A 204 2.93 -8.10 4.24
N GLY A 205 1.61 -7.98 4.27
CA GLY A 205 0.85 -7.47 5.41
C GLY A 205 0.82 -5.96 5.54
N LEU A 206 1.17 -5.22 4.47
CA LEU A 206 1.14 -3.75 4.46
C LEU A 206 -0.21 -3.18 4.02
N GLY A 207 -1.19 -4.04 3.73
CA GLY A 207 -2.53 -3.63 3.32
C GLY A 207 -2.70 -3.51 1.81
N TRP A 208 -3.96 -3.34 1.39
CA TRP A 208 -4.35 -3.31 -0.03
C TRP A 208 -4.40 -1.90 -0.62
N CYS A 209 -4.43 -0.85 0.23
CA CYS A 209 -4.57 0.55 -0.19
C CYS A 209 -3.57 0.96 -1.29
N PRO A 210 -2.27 0.58 -1.22
CA PRO A 210 -1.33 0.91 -2.28
C PRO A 210 -1.68 0.33 -3.65
N SER A 211 -2.51 -0.72 -3.73
CA SER A 211 -2.88 -1.34 -5.02
C SER A 211 -3.97 -0.57 -5.75
N ALA A 212 -4.91 0.02 -5.00
CA ALA A 212 -6.07 0.76 -5.53
C ALA A 212 -5.81 2.26 -5.66
N SER A 213 -4.76 2.79 -5.03
CA SER A 213 -4.49 4.23 -4.98
C SER A 213 -4.22 4.88 -6.34
N GLY A 214 -3.82 4.08 -7.33
CA GLY A 214 -3.67 4.45 -8.73
C GLY A 214 -4.90 5.09 -9.35
N ALA A 215 -6.08 4.63 -8.96
CA ALA A 215 -7.35 5.06 -9.55
C ALA A 215 -7.66 6.54 -9.31
N LEU A 216 -6.98 7.19 -8.36
CA LEU A 216 -7.14 8.62 -8.08
C LEU A 216 -6.24 9.50 -8.93
N MET A 217 -5.38 8.95 -9.79
CA MET A 217 -4.49 9.74 -10.64
C MET A 217 -5.26 10.69 -11.55
N GLY A 218 -6.38 10.27 -12.16
CA GLY A 218 -7.23 11.15 -12.97
C GLY A 218 -7.77 12.34 -12.18
N LEU A 219 -8.21 12.12 -10.93
CA LEU A 219 -8.68 13.18 -10.03
C LEU A 219 -7.56 14.15 -9.68
N VAL A 220 -6.39 13.62 -9.31
CA VAL A 220 -5.22 14.43 -8.94
C VAL A 220 -4.77 15.30 -10.11
N TYR A 221 -4.75 14.76 -11.33
CA TYR A 221 -4.39 15.53 -12.52
C TYR A 221 -5.46 16.53 -12.93
N PHE A 222 -6.74 16.16 -12.82
CA PHE A 222 -7.82 17.11 -13.05
C PHE A 222 -7.74 18.29 -12.08
N ALA A 223 -7.54 18.03 -10.79
CA ALA A 223 -7.42 19.06 -9.77
C ALA A 223 -6.15 19.92 -9.95
N GLY A 224 -5.02 19.32 -10.32
CA GLY A 224 -3.77 20.04 -10.56
C GLY A 224 -3.81 20.92 -11.81
N ASN A 225 -4.48 20.47 -12.89
CA ASN A 225 -4.61 21.25 -14.12
C ASN A 225 -5.57 22.44 -14.00
N HIS A 226 -6.61 22.34 -13.16
CA HIS A 226 -7.56 23.44 -12.90
C HIS A 226 -7.23 24.26 -11.64
N GLY A 227 -6.27 23.82 -10.84
CA GLY A 227 -5.87 24.48 -9.61
C GLY A 227 -5.01 25.70 -9.91
N ASN A 228 -5.47 26.89 -9.51
CA ASN A 228 -4.66 28.11 -9.58
C ASN A 228 -3.76 28.23 -8.33
N VAL A 229 -2.76 27.34 -8.22
CA VAL A 229 -1.82 27.34 -7.10
C VAL A 229 -0.53 28.02 -7.54
N THR A 230 -0.14 29.09 -6.83
CA THR A 230 1.04 29.93 -7.15
C THR A 230 2.36 29.16 -7.17
N LEU A 231 2.45 27.99 -6.53
CA LEU A 231 3.67 27.17 -6.53
C LEU A 231 3.91 26.37 -7.81
N CYS A 232 2.88 26.02 -8.58
CA CYS A 232 3.00 25.13 -9.75
C CYS A 232 1.86 25.37 -10.74
N GLN A 233 2.15 25.62 -12.02
CA GLN A 233 1.13 25.74 -13.08
C GLN A 233 0.90 24.41 -13.81
N HIS A 234 -0.37 24.09 -14.09
CA HIS A 234 -0.80 22.96 -14.94
C HIS A 234 -0.24 21.59 -14.51
N SER A 235 0.26 20.81 -15.47
CA SER A 235 0.77 19.45 -15.31
C SER A 235 1.90 19.32 -14.28
N ALA A 236 2.65 20.40 -14.01
CA ALA A 236 3.65 20.44 -12.94
C ALA A 236 3.01 20.23 -11.56
N CYS A 237 1.88 20.87 -11.30
CA CYS A 237 1.14 20.75 -10.04
C CYS A 237 0.60 19.33 -9.88
N SER A 238 0.02 18.80 -10.96
CA SER A 238 -0.49 17.43 -11.04
C SER A 238 0.57 16.38 -10.73
N GLU A 239 1.78 16.52 -11.28
CA GLU A 239 2.91 15.64 -10.99
C GLU A 239 3.34 15.74 -9.52
N TYR A 240 3.44 16.95 -8.97
CA TYR A 240 3.77 17.12 -7.55
C TYR A 240 2.74 16.44 -6.63
N LEU A 241 1.45 16.73 -6.84
CA LEU A 241 0.36 16.17 -6.05
C LEU A 241 0.29 14.64 -6.17
N TRP A 242 0.60 14.10 -7.35
CA TRP A 242 0.62 12.66 -7.56
C TRP A 242 1.77 11.98 -6.79
N GLY A 243 2.97 12.56 -6.82
CA GLY A 243 4.10 12.06 -6.04
C GLY A 243 3.81 12.09 -4.53
N PHE A 244 3.23 13.19 -4.06
CA PHE A 244 2.77 13.33 -2.68
C PHE A 244 1.76 12.24 -2.30
N TRP A 245 0.74 12.04 -3.13
CA TRP A 245 -0.32 11.04 -2.91
C TRP A 245 0.24 9.61 -2.81
N VAL A 246 1.07 9.20 -3.76
CA VAL A 246 1.65 7.85 -3.79
C VAL A 246 2.47 7.60 -2.52
N TRP A 247 3.28 8.57 -2.10
CA TRP A 247 4.08 8.44 -0.90
C TRP A 247 3.24 8.45 0.38
N LEU A 248 2.20 9.27 0.46
CA LEU A 248 1.26 9.27 1.57
C LEU A 248 0.64 7.89 1.77
N VAL A 249 0.18 7.25 0.69
CA VAL A 249 -0.40 5.91 0.75
C VAL A 249 0.65 4.88 1.15
N LEU A 250 1.84 4.89 0.55
CA LEU A 250 2.91 3.92 0.84
C LEU A 250 3.41 4.03 2.29
N LEU A 251 3.67 5.25 2.78
CA LEU A 251 4.15 5.50 4.14
C LEU A 251 3.09 5.09 5.17
N THR A 252 1.84 5.51 4.97
CA THR A 252 0.75 5.16 5.89
C THR A 252 0.54 3.66 5.94
N SER A 253 0.58 2.98 4.79
CA SER A 253 0.46 1.51 4.69
C SER A 253 1.64 0.80 5.36
N SER A 254 2.86 1.30 5.17
CA SER A 254 4.08 0.76 5.79
C SER A 254 4.05 0.90 7.31
N LEU A 255 3.66 2.08 7.81
CA LEU A 255 3.49 2.34 9.25
C LEU A 255 2.38 1.47 9.84
N TYR A 256 1.23 1.38 9.17
CA TYR A 256 0.12 0.52 9.60
C TYR A 256 0.55 -0.94 9.69
N GLY A 257 1.26 -1.46 8.68
CA GLY A 257 1.81 -2.82 8.68
C GLY A 257 2.90 -3.05 9.74
N ALA A 258 3.73 -2.07 10.03
CA ALA A 258 4.73 -2.16 11.09
C ALA A 258 4.08 -2.18 12.48
N VAL A 259 3.09 -1.33 12.70
CA VAL A 259 2.36 -1.22 13.96
C VAL A 259 1.52 -2.49 14.24
N THR A 260 0.86 -3.04 13.22
CA THR A 260 0.10 -4.31 13.35
C THR A 260 1.02 -5.50 13.67
N ARG A 261 2.20 -5.59 13.05
CA ARG A 261 3.21 -6.61 13.36
C ARG A 261 3.79 -6.46 14.77
N ALA A 262 4.05 -5.22 15.20
CA ALA A 262 4.49 -4.95 16.56
C ALA A 262 3.45 -5.47 17.55
N ARG A 263 2.15 -5.16 17.35
CA ARG A 263 1.06 -5.65 18.21
C ARG A 263 0.97 -7.17 18.26
N ALA A 264 1.11 -7.85 17.12
CA ALA A 264 1.09 -9.31 17.07
C ALA A 264 2.25 -9.96 17.87
N SER A 265 3.33 -9.21 18.11
CA SER A 265 4.49 -9.66 18.88
C SER A 265 4.32 -9.51 20.40
N TYR A 266 3.22 -8.91 20.87
CA TYR A 266 2.89 -8.77 22.30
C TYR A 266 1.63 -9.59 22.66
N PRO A 267 1.71 -10.94 22.68
CA PRO A 267 0.55 -11.79 22.98
C PRO A 267 0.04 -11.71 24.44
N ASP A 268 0.84 -11.18 25.37
CA ASP A 268 0.70 -11.53 26.80
C ASP A 268 0.20 -10.42 27.76
N VAL A 269 -0.75 -9.56 27.36
CA VAL A 269 -1.30 -8.58 28.34
C VAL A 269 -2.73 -8.88 28.78
N HIS A 270 -3.54 -9.62 28.00
CA HIS A 270 -4.85 -10.09 28.46
C HIS A 270 -5.24 -11.43 27.83
N PRO A 271 -4.79 -12.58 28.38
CA PRO A 271 -5.25 -13.90 27.93
C PRO A 271 -6.78 -14.08 28.14
N GLU A 272 -7.36 -13.45 29.16
CA GLU A 272 -8.77 -13.62 29.53
C GLU A 272 -9.78 -12.92 28.61
N SER A 273 -9.38 -11.94 27.80
CA SER A 273 -10.28 -11.32 26.81
C SER A 273 -10.15 -11.93 25.40
N SER A 274 -9.30 -12.96 25.23
CA SER A 274 -8.95 -13.52 23.92
C SER A 274 -9.64 -14.85 23.55
N LEU A 275 -10.43 -15.44 24.46
CA LEU A 275 -11.05 -16.76 24.25
C LEU A 275 -12.16 -16.77 23.19
N VAL A 276 -12.64 -15.61 22.75
CA VAL A 276 -13.57 -15.50 21.62
C VAL A 276 -12.92 -14.67 20.53
N PRO A 277 -12.32 -15.27 19.49
CA PRO A 277 -11.98 -14.52 18.29
C PRO A 277 -13.28 -13.88 17.78
N PRO A 278 -13.35 -12.56 17.58
CA PRO A 278 -14.58 -11.91 17.16
C PRO A 278 -15.08 -12.57 15.87
N PRO A 279 -16.28 -13.19 15.87
CA PRO A 279 -16.74 -14.04 14.78
C PRO A 279 -16.89 -13.29 13.45
N SER A 280 -17.01 -11.95 13.49
CA SER A 280 -17.07 -11.09 12.29
C SER A 280 -15.75 -10.99 11.51
N SER A 281 -14.60 -11.21 12.16
CA SER A 281 -13.28 -10.96 11.56
C SER A 281 -12.91 -11.94 10.42
N LYS A 282 -13.46 -13.16 10.43
CA LYS A 282 -13.19 -14.16 9.39
C LYS A 282 -14.02 -13.95 8.11
N LEU A 283 -15.27 -13.51 8.25
CA LEU A 283 -16.16 -13.29 7.10
C LEU A 283 -15.76 -12.03 6.33
N GLU A 284 -15.50 -10.92 7.05
CA GLU A 284 -15.01 -9.67 6.47
C GLU A 284 -13.64 -9.86 5.78
N SER A 285 -12.77 -10.69 6.37
CA SER A 285 -11.50 -11.10 5.77
C SER A 285 -11.67 -11.84 4.45
N THR A 286 -12.68 -12.70 4.33
CA THR A 286 -12.87 -13.54 3.14
C THR A 286 -13.45 -12.73 1.99
N PHE A 287 -14.48 -11.92 2.24
CA PHE A 287 -15.08 -11.06 1.21
C PHE A 287 -14.06 -10.04 0.68
N SER A 288 -13.35 -9.35 1.58
CA SER A 288 -12.30 -8.39 1.18
C SER A 288 -11.22 -9.06 0.34
N LYS A 289 -10.82 -10.30 0.66
CA LYS A 289 -9.88 -11.06 -0.14
C LYS A 289 -10.43 -11.38 -1.53
N VAL A 290 -11.65 -11.87 -1.65
CA VAL A 290 -12.26 -12.20 -2.95
C VAL A 290 -12.37 -10.96 -3.84
N VAL A 291 -12.85 -9.84 -3.30
CA VAL A 291 -12.94 -8.58 -4.03
C VAL A 291 -11.56 -8.10 -4.48
N PHE A 292 -10.56 -8.21 -3.62
CA PHE A 292 -9.19 -7.85 -3.95
C PHE A 292 -8.62 -8.72 -5.08
N GLU A 293 -8.76 -10.05 -5.01
CA GLU A 293 -8.30 -10.96 -6.08
C GLU A 293 -9.04 -10.69 -7.40
N LEU A 294 -10.37 -10.48 -7.35
CA LEU A 294 -11.18 -10.14 -8.53
C LEU A 294 -10.71 -8.83 -9.17
N PHE A 295 -10.42 -7.82 -8.36
CA PHE A 295 -9.87 -6.54 -8.85
C PHE A 295 -8.55 -6.75 -9.61
N HIS A 296 -7.62 -7.55 -9.08
CA HIS A 296 -6.34 -7.82 -9.75
C HIS A 296 -6.52 -8.65 -11.02
N LEU A 297 -7.48 -9.57 -11.03
CA LEU A 297 -7.83 -10.35 -12.22
C LEU A 297 -8.36 -9.43 -13.32
N VAL A 298 -9.38 -8.61 -13.02
CA VAL A 298 -9.98 -7.66 -13.96
C VAL A 298 -8.92 -6.69 -14.50
N PHE A 299 -8.10 -6.12 -13.62
CA PHE A 299 -7.05 -5.21 -14.04
C PHE A 299 -5.97 -5.90 -14.87
N GLY A 300 -5.62 -7.15 -14.54
CA GLY A 300 -4.71 -7.98 -15.34
C GLY A 300 -5.24 -8.23 -16.76
N LEU A 301 -6.55 -8.48 -16.90
CA LEU A 301 -7.20 -8.60 -18.22
C LEU A 301 -7.13 -7.28 -19.00
N ILE A 302 -7.40 -6.15 -18.36
CA ILE A 302 -7.29 -4.81 -18.97
C ILE A 302 -5.86 -4.57 -19.47
N LEU A 303 -4.85 -4.89 -18.66
CA LEU A 303 -3.44 -4.77 -19.06
C LEU A 303 -3.09 -5.70 -20.24
N GLY A 304 -3.53 -6.95 -20.20
CA GLY A 304 -3.32 -7.92 -21.28
C GLY A 304 -3.92 -7.45 -22.61
N CYS A 305 -5.16 -6.96 -22.59
CA CYS A 305 -5.81 -6.38 -23.76
C CYS A 305 -5.08 -5.13 -24.25
N SER A 306 -4.63 -4.28 -23.33
CA SER A 306 -3.86 -3.06 -23.65
C SER A 306 -2.53 -3.38 -24.32
N ILE A 307 -1.83 -4.42 -23.89
CA ILE A 307 -0.58 -4.88 -24.55
C ILE A 307 -0.87 -5.36 -25.97
N CYS A 308 -1.89 -6.21 -26.15
CA CYS A 308 -2.25 -6.74 -27.46
C CYS A 308 -2.64 -5.62 -28.43
N TYR A 309 -3.48 -4.69 -27.98
CA TYR A 309 -3.87 -3.54 -28.79
C TYR A 309 -2.68 -2.62 -29.09
N TYR A 310 -1.90 -2.25 -28.08
CA TYR A 310 -0.83 -1.26 -28.24
C TYR A 310 0.31 -1.77 -29.12
N ALA A 311 0.52 -3.10 -29.21
CA ALA A 311 1.41 -3.70 -30.20
C ALA A 311 1.04 -3.30 -31.65
N LEU A 312 -0.27 -3.26 -31.94
CA LEU A 312 -0.84 -2.94 -33.25
C LEU A 312 -0.88 -1.43 -33.55
N VAL A 313 -0.69 -0.57 -32.55
CA VAL A 313 -0.74 0.89 -32.74
C VAL A 313 0.48 1.36 -33.51
N GLU A 314 0.28 1.96 -34.67
CA GLU A 314 1.33 2.67 -35.40
C GLU A 314 1.66 3.99 -34.70
N GLN A 315 2.94 4.23 -34.44
CA GLN A 315 3.46 5.48 -33.88
C GLN A 315 4.74 5.86 -34.62
N ASP A 316 4.85 7.14 -34.99
CA ASP A 316 6.06 7.67 -35.63
C ASP A 316 7.27 7.65 -34.68
N ASP A 317 7.03 7.88 -33.39
CA ASP A 317 8.06 7.78 -32.34
C ASP A 317 8.18 6.33 -31.84
N LEU A 318 8.96 5.53 -32.58
CA LEU A 318 9.27 4.14 -32.22
C LEU A 318 9.93 4.00 -30.83
N LYS A 319 10.66 5.02 -30.36
CA LYS A 319 11.32 4.98 -29.05
C LYS A 319 10.26 5.07 -27.95
N ASN A 320 9.34 6.03 -28.06
CA ASN A 320 8.23 6.14 -27.11
C ASN A 320 7.31 4.91 -27.15
N LYS A 321 7.05 4.35 -28.34
CA LYS A 321 6.29 3.09 -28.49
C LYS A 321 6.98 1.95 -27.73
N GLY A 322 8.29 1.77 -27.96
CA GLY A 322 9.08 0.71 -27.31
C GLY A 322 9.14 0.86 -25.78
N GLN A 323 9.37 2.07 -25.26
CA GLN A 323 9.35 2.32 -23.82
C GLN A 323 7.98 2.03 -23.21
N THR A 324 6.92 2.49 -23.87
CA THR A 324 5.55 2.29 -23.39
C THR A 324 5.19 0.81 -23.35
N PHE A 325 5.48 0.10 -24.43
CA PHE A 325 5.25 -1.34 -24.53
C PHE A 325 6.04 -2.11 -23.45
N PHE A 326 7.30 -1.76 -23.23
CA PHE A 326 8.13 -2.38 -22.19
C PHE A 326 7.56 -2.14 -20.78
N GLY A 327 7.12 -0.92 -20.47
CA GLY A 327 6.49 -0.59 -19.19
C GLY A 327 5.19 -1.37 -18.96
N LEU A 328 4.33 -1.47 -19.99
CA LEU A 328 3.11 -2.28 -19.94
C LEU A 328 3.42 -3.75 -19.71
N PHE A 329 4.35 -4.32 -20.49
CA PHE A 329 4.73 -5.72 -20.39
C PHE A 329 5.31 -6.05 -19.03
N ALA A 330 6.22 -5.21 -18.50
CA ALA A 330 6.79 -5.39 -17.18
C ALA A 330 5.72 -5.36 -16.07
N GLY A 331 4.77 -4.41 -16.14
CA GLY A 331 3.65 -4.33 -15.19
C GLY A 331 2.75 -5.57 -15.23
N PHE A 332 2.40 -6.03 -16.44
CA PHE A 332 1.60 -7.24 -16.63
C PHE A 332 2.33 -8.51 -16.17
N ALA A 333 3.58 -8.69 -16.60
CA ALA A 333 4.39 -9.85 -16.22
C ALA A 333 4.56 -9.95 -14.70
N PHE A 334 4.73 -8.81 -14.02
CA PHE A 334 4.83 -8.78 -12.57
C PHE A 334 3.53 -9.15 -11.87
N LEU A 335 2.40 -8.60 -12.33
CA LEU A 335 1.08 -8.93 -11.81
C LEU A 335 0.78 -10.43 -11.95
N VAL A 336 1.00 -10.98 -13.14
CA VAL A 336 0.81 -12.41 -13.44
C VAL A 336 1.75 -13.29 -12.60
N SER A 337 3.04 -12.95 -12.55
CA SER A 337 4.03 -13.71 -11.76
C SER A 337 3.64 -13.74 -10.28
N THR A 338 3.17 -12.62 -9.73
CA THR A 338 2.76 -12.54 -8.33
C THR A 338 1.49 -13.32 -8.06
N GLN A 339 0.53 -13.34 -9.00
CA GLN A 339 -0.65 -14.18 -8.90
C GLN A 339 -0.27 -15.67 -8.88
N PHE A 340 0.60 -16.12 -9.79
CA PHE A 340 1.10 -17.50 -9.81
C PHE A 340 1.82 -17.87 -8.51
N MET A 341 2.69 -17.00 -8.00
CA MET A 341 3.37 -17.21 -6.71
C MET A 341 2.36 -17.31 -5.56
N HIS A 342 1.33 -16.47 -5.53
CA HIS A 342 0.27 -16.54 -4.52
C HIS A 342 -0.50 -17.87 -4.58
N PHE A 343 -0.89 -18.32 -5.77
CA PHE A 343 -1.54 -19.64 -5.94
C PHE A 343 -0.65 -20.78 -5.46
N GLY A 344 0.65 -20.76 -5.81
CA GLY A 344 1.62 -21.75 -5.34
C GLY A 344 1.78 -21.77 -3.82
N MET A 345 1.85 -20.59 -3.20
CA MET A 345 1.90 -20.44 -1.74
C MET A 345 0.64 -20.96 -1.05
N MET A 346 -0.54 -20.66 -1.61
CA MET A 346 -1.82 -21.13 -1.08
C MET A 346 -1.95 -22.65 -1.17
N LYS A 347 -1.51 -23.25 -2.27
CA LYS A 347 -1.45 -24.71 -2.43
C LYS A 347 -0.57 -25.35 -1.35
N LYS A 348 0.67 -24.85 -1.19
CA LYS A 348 1.60 -25.35 -0.16
C LYS A 348 1.08 -25.18 1.26
N LYS A 349 0.37 -24.08 1.54
CA LYS A 349 -0.26 -23.86 2.85
C LYS A 349 -1.40 -24.86 3.11
N ARG A 350 -2.21 -25.18 2.10
CA ARG A 350 -3.26 -26.22 2.19
C ARG A 350 -2.66 -27.60 2.41
N GLU A 351 -1.60 -27.95 1.69
CA GLU A 351 -0.88 -29.23 1.87
C GLU A 351 -0.33 -29.37 3.29
N ARG A 352 0.30 -28.31 3.83
CA ARG A 352 0.76 -28.30 5.24
C ARG A 352 -0.39 -28.42 6.23
N ALA A 353 -1.51 -27.74 5.99
CA ALA A 353 -2.68 -27.82 6.85
C ALA A 353 -3.30 -29.23 6.84
N ALA A 354 -3.38 -29.87 5.67
CA ALA A 354 -3.84 -31.25 5.54
C ALA A 354 -2.93 -32.22 6.30
N HIS A 355 -1.60 -32.05 6.21
CA HIS A 355 -0.63 -32.85 6.94
C HIS A 355 -0.71 -32.65 8.47
N ILE A 356 -1.00 -31.43 8.94
CA ILE A 356 -1.13 -31.14 10.40
C ILE A 356 -2.44 -31.71 10.96
N HIS A 357 -3.52 -31.69 10.19
CA HIS A 357 -4.84 -32.15 10.64
C HIS A 357 -5.07 -33.66 10.49
N GLY A 358 -4.03 -34.45 10.20
CA GLY A 358 -4.12 -35.92 10.20
C GLY A 358 -5.08 -36.49 9.16
N GLN A 359 -5.51 -35.71 8.16
CA GLN A 359 -6.09 -36.24 6.94
C GLN A 359 -4.96 -36.72 6.03
N ALA A 360 -4.21 -37.73 6.51
CA ALA A 360 -3.70 -38.70 5.58
C ALA A 360 -4.92 -39.38 4.93
N PRO A 361 -4.93 -39.64 3.61
CA PRO A 361 -5.89 -40.58 3.07
C PRO A 361 -5.78 -41.87 3.89
N ILE A 362 -6.92 -42.32 4.40
CA ILE A 362 -7.08 -43.56 5.17
C ILE A 362 -6.86 -44.70 4.18
N GLU A 363 -5.60 -44.97 3.86
CA GLU A 363 -5.16 -46.23 3.26
C GLU A 363 -3.99 -46.67 4.14
N ASP A 364 -4.22 -47.74 4.89
CA ASP A 364 -3.26 -48.52 5.65
C ASP A 364 -2.75 -47.95 6.99
N ALA A 365 -3.64 -47.93 7.99
CA ALA A 365 -3.25 -47.88 9.40
C ALA A 365 -4.02 -48.92 10.24
N GLU A 366 -3.91 -50.20 9.85
CA GLU A 366 -3.97 -51.28 10.85
C GLU A 366 -2.55 -51.43 11.43
N SER A 367 -2.45 -51.49 12.76
CA SER A 367 -1.24 -51.82 13.53
C SER A 367 -0.33 -50.66 13.94
N THR A 368 -0.80 -49.76 14.79
CA THR A 368 0.10 -49.20 15.83
C THR A 368 -0.63 -48.99 17.14
N THR A 369 -0.78 -50.11 17.84
CA THR A 369 -1.14 -50.19 19.26
C THR A 369 -0.05 -49.58 20.13
N LEU A 370 -0.49 -48.69 21.04
CA LEU A 370 0.01 -48.50 22.41
C LEU A 370 1.46 -48.03 22.63
N LEU A 371 1.59 -46.84 23.24
CA LEU A 371 2.20 -46.69 24.57
C LEU A 371 1.86 -45.29 25.12
N LEU A 372 0.78 -45.23 25.91
CA LEU A 372 0.44 -44.08 26.76
C LEU A 372 1.47 -44.00 27.88
N SER A 373 2.39 -43.03 27.79
CA SER A 373 3.26 -42.66 28.91
C SER A 373 2.49 -41.75 29.86
N PRO A 374 2.44 -42.05 31.17
CA PRO A 374 1.76 -41.22 32.16
C PRO A 374 2.48 -39.88 32.31
N SER A 375 1.76 -38.78 32.07
CA SER A 375 2.24 -37.42 32.28
C SER A 375 2.56 -37.16 33.75
N PRO A 376 3.71 -36.54 34.08
CA PRO A 376 4.11 -36.25 35.45
C PRO A 376 3.17 -35.22 36.13
N PRO A 377 3.04 -35.24 37.47
CA PRO A 377 2.25 -34.27 38.21
C PRO A 377 2.86 -32.88 38.05
N ILE A 378 2.04 -31.91 37.62
CA ILE A 378 2.40 -30.50 37.58
C ILE A 378 2.23 -29.95 38.99
N THR A 379 3.31 -29.92 39.76
CA THR A 379 3.43 -29.15 40.99
C THR A 379 4.60 -28.20 40.83
N ASP A 380 4.30 -26.97 40.46
CA ASP A 380 5.09 -25.78 40.80
C ASP A 380 4.22 -24.56 40.50
N GLU A 381 3.80 -23.86 41.57
CA GLU A 381 3.24 -22.52 41.46
C GLU A 381 4.33 -21.60 40.89
N ILE A 382 4.37 -21.48 39.57
CA ILE A 382 5.21 -20.50 38.89
C ILE A 382 4.72 -19.13 39.38
N PRO A 383 5.55 -18.34 40.08
CA PRO A 383 5.16 -17.01 40.51
C PRO A 383 4.85 -16.21 39.25
N THR A 384 3.57 -15.93 39.00
CA THR A 384 3.16 -15.10 37.87
C THR A 384 3.85 -13.76 38.06
N PRO A 385 4.84 -13.39 37.22
CA PRO A 385 5.53 -12.13 37.39
C PRO A 385 4.49 -11.05 37.24
N HIS A 386 4.24 -10.30 38.32
CA HIS A 386 3.36 -9.14 38.27
C HIS A 386 3.77 -8.32 37.05
N PRO A 387 2.86 -8.05 36.10
CA PRO A 387 3.19 -7.29 34.91
C PRO A 387 3.76 -5.96 35.37
N THR A 388 5.07 -5.81 35.24
CA THR A 388 5.78 -4.61 35.64
C THR A 388 5.12 -3.46 34.88
N SER A 389 4.76 -2.39 35.59
CA SER A 389 3.98 -1.27 35.09
C SER A 389 4.46 -0.78 33.70
N ARG A 390 5.77 -0.89 33.43
CA ARG A 390 6.43 -0.67 32.13
C ARG A 390 5.76 -1.36 30.93
N LYS A 391 5.38 -2.64 31.02
CA LYS A 391 4.74 -3.39 29.91
C LYS A 391 3.34 -2.88 29.58
N ILE A 392 2.61 -2.43 30.60
CA ILE A 392 1.26 -1.85 30.45
C ILE A 392 1.37 -0.49 29.73
N TYR A 393 2.42 0.29 30.01
CA TYR A 393 2.63 1.59 29.37
C TYR A 393 3.06 1.50 27.90
N GLU A 394 3.95 0.57 27.54
CA GLU A 394 4.32 0.29 26.15
C GLU A 394 3.06 -0.09 25.33
N PHE A 395 2.13 -0.85 25.91
CA PHE A 395 0.87 -1.22 25.28
C PHE A 395 -0.07 -0.02 25.02
N PHE A 396 -0.19 0.93 25.96
CA PHE A 396 -1.04 2.12 25.79
C PHE A 396 -0.48 3.15 24.80
N GLU A 397 0.85 3.26 24.69
CA GLU A 397 1.52 4.14 23.71
C GLU A 397 1.27 3.62 22.28
N ILE A 398 1.41 2.30 22.09
CA ILE A 398 1.09 1.64 20.81
C ILE A 398 -0.38 1.84 20.40
N HIS A 399 -1.33 1.84 21.35
CA HIS A 399 -2.77 1.85 21.03
C HIS A 399 -3.30 3.18 20.47
N VAL A 400 -2.78 4.32 20.94
CA VAL A 400 -3.23 5.65 20.50
C VAL A 400 -2.69 5.99 19.12
N GLU A 401 -1.40 5.72 18.87
CA GLU A 401 -0.80 5.85 17.54
C GLU A 401 -1.50 4.95 16.52
N LEU A 402 -1.85 3.72 16.94
CA LEU A 402 -2.65 2.78 16.13
C LEU A 402 -3.95 3.40 15.65
N SER A 403 -4.62 4.18 16.51
CA SER A 403 -5.93 4.72 16.20
C SER A 403 -5.84 5.76 15.08
N VAL A 404 -4.90 6.70 15.17
CA VAL A 404 -4.70 7.74 14.14
C VAL A 404 -4.28 7.11 12.81
N PHE A 405 -3.25 6.26 12.80
CA PHE A 405 -2.80 5.62 11.56
C PHE A 405 -3.84 4.68 10.97
N ARG A 406 -4.61 3.98 11.80
CA ARG A 406 -5.74 3.16 11.35
C ARG A 406 -6.79 4.05 10.67
N TRP A 407 -7.19 5.16 11.28
CA TRP A 407 -8.16 6.09 10.68
C TRP A 407 -7.67 6.65 9.35
N ILE A 408 -6.42 7.13 9.28
CA ILE A 408 -5.84 7.63 8.02
C ILE A 408 -5.80 6.51 6.98
N HIS A 409 -5.33 5.31 7.33
CA HIS A 409 -5.29 4.16 6.42
C HIS A 409 -6.69 3.77 5.93
N HIS A 410 -7.71 3.79 6.79
CA HIS A 410 -9.09 3.49 6.40
C HIS A 410 -9.64 4.57 5.47
N LEU A 411 -9.40 5.84 5.76
CA LEU A 411 -9.79 6.95 4.89
C LEU A 411 -9.14 6.83 3.51
N LEU A 412 -7.83 6.60 3.45
CA LEU A 412 -7.10 6.39 2.19
C LEU A 412 -7.61 5.17 1.43
N GLY A 413 -7.96 4.09 2.15
CA GLY A 413 -8.59 2.92 1.57
C GLY A 413 -9.94 3.24 0.94
N ILE A 414 -10.84 3.90 1.68
CA ILE A 414 -12.16 4.31 1.19
C ILE A 414 -12.01 5.18 -0.06
N LEU A 415 -11.12 6.18 -0.03
CA LEU A 415 -10.85 7.04 -1.19
C LEU A 415 -10.33 6.24 -2.39
N SER A 416 -9.45 5.26 -2.17
CA SER A 416 -8.92 4.41 -3.24
C SER A 416 -9.97 3.47 -3.83
N VAL A 417 -10.88 2.93 -3.02
CA VAL A 417 -12.02 2.13 -3.51
C VAL A 417 -13.00 2.99 -4.29
N LEU A 418 -13.38 4.15 -3.76
CA LEU A 418 -14.26 5.08 -4.47
C LEU A 418 -13.64 5.52 -5.80
N GLY A 419 -12.36 5.89 -5.80
CA GLY A 419 -11.62 6.20 -7.02
C GLY A 419 -11.63 5.05 -8.03
N THR A 420 -11.48 3.81 -7.55
CA THR A 420 -11.54 2.60 -8.39
C THR A 420 -12.92 2.38 -8.99
N ILE A 421 -13.98 2.49 -8.18
CA ILE A 421 -15.37 2.37 -8.64
C ILE A 421 -15.66 3.42 -9.71
N VAL A 422 -15.31 4.69 -9.46
CA VAL A 422 -15.46 5.78 -10.43
C VAL A 422 -14.70 5.47 -11.71
N THR A 423 -13.44 5.04 -11.61
CA THR A 423 -12.61 4.69 -12.77
C THR A 423 -13.24 3.57 -13.60
N LEU A 424 -13.76 2.51 -12.96
CA LEU A 424 -14.42 1.40 -13.64
C LEU A 424 -15.71 1.86 -14.32
N VAL A 425 -16.55 2.64 -13.64
CA VAL A 425 -17.78 3.19 -14.21
C VAL A 425 -17.46 4.05 -15.44
N LEU A 426 -16.48 4.95 -15.34
CA LEU A 426 -16.09 5.79 -16.48
C LEU A 426 -15.43 4.97 -17.60
N THR A 427 -14.72 3.89 -17.29
CA THR A 427 -14.18 2.96 -18.28
C THR A 427 -15.31 2.27 -19.05
N VAL A 428 -16.36 1.82 -18.36
CA VAL A 428 -17.53 1.22 -19.00
C VAL A 428 -18.28 2.26 -19.85
N THR A 429 -18.50 3.47 -19.31
CA THR A 429 -19.15 4.56 -20.06
C THR A 429 -18.40 4.90 -21.34
N THR A 430 -17.07 5.03 -21.26
CA THR A 430 -16.25 5.32 -22.45
C THR A 430 -16.20 4.16 -23.43
N LEU A 431 -16.21 2.91 -22.95
CA LEU A 431 -16.34 1.73 -23.79
C LEU A 431 -17.66 1.69 -24.56
N VAL A 432 -18.78 1.97 -23.90
CA VAL A 432 -20.10 2.07 -24.55
C VAL A 432 -20.09 3.16 -25.61
N TRP A 433 -19.58 4.35 -25.28
CA TRP A 433 -19.44 5.44 -26.27
C TRP A 433 -18.50 5.09 -27.42
N ASN A 434 -17.50 4.23 -27.19
CA ASN A 434 -16.56 3.80 -28.22
C ASN A 434 -17.19 2.78 -29.18
N ILE A 435 -17.98 1.83 -28.65
CA ILE A 435 -18.74 0.85 -29.45
C ILE A 435 -19.73 1.56 -30.37
N GLU A 436 -20.37 2.63 -29.90
CA GLU A 436 -21.29 3.43 -30.70
C GLU A 436 -20.59 4.29 -31.77
N THR A 437 -19.25 4.39 -31.77
CA THR A 437 -18.57 5.18 -32.80
C THR A 437 -18.51 4.46 -34.15
N PRO A 438 -18.54 5.20 -35.27
CA PRO A 438 -18.51 4.64 -36.61
C PRO A 438 -17.36 3.65 -36.87
N ARG A 439 -16.23 3.79 -36.16
CA ARG A 439 -15.05 2.93 -36.29
C ARG A 439 -15.35 1.44 -36.10
N PHE A 440 -16.36 1.08 -35.29
CA PHE A 440 -16.81 -0.31 -35.16
C PHE A 440 -18.08 -0.60 -35.96
N ALA A 441 -18.90 0.41 -36.23
CA ALA A 441 -20.17 0.24 -36.94
C ALA A 441 -20.00 0.09 -38.47
N THR A 442 -18.99 0.70 -39.09
CA THR A 442 -18.83 0.67 -40.56
C THR A 442 -18.22 -0.63 -41.08
N ASP A 443 -17.32 -1.27 -40.33
CA ASP A 443 -16.65 -2.50 -40.77
C ASP A 443 -17.52 -3.75 -40.56
N LEU A 444 -18.42 -3.72 -39.57
CA LEU A 444 -19.39 -4.80 -39.33
C LEU A 444 -20.53 -4.80 -40.36
N CYS A 445 -20.95 -3.64 -40.87
CA CYS A 445 -21.98 -3.56 -41.91
C CYS A 445 -21.48 -3.88 -43.33
N ASN A 446 -20.18 -3.70 -43.62
CA ASN A 446 -19.61 -4.03 -44.93
C ASN A 446 -19.12 -5.48 -45.07
N CYS A 447 -19.11 -6.27 -43.99
CA CYS A 447 -18.82 -7.71 -44.07
C CYS A 447 -20.05 -8.58 -44.39
N THR A 448 -21.24 -7.98 -44.50
CA THR A 448 -22.45 -8.62 -45.01
C THR A 448 -22.82 -8.02 -46.37
N LEU A 449 -22.73 -8.82 -47.43
CA LEU A 449 -23.19 -8.56 -48.80
C LEU A 449 -22.30 -7.70 -49.73
N THR A 450 -21.09 -8.16 -50.03
CA THR A 450 -20.60 -8.17 -51.43
C THR A 450 -19.69 -9.39 -51.65
N GLY A 451 -20.29 -10.59 -51.53
CA GLY A 451 -19.76 -11.74 -52.24
C GLY A 451 -20.17 -11.63 -53.72
N THR A 452 -19.23 -11.19 -54.55
CA THR A 452 -19.18 -11.51 -55.98
C THR A 452 -17.95 -12.36 -56.23
#